data_AF-A0A3B9PBT7-F1
#
_entry.id   AF-A0A3B9PBT7-F1
#
_cell.length_a   1.000
_cell.length_b   1.000
_cell.length_c   1.000
_cell.angle_alpha   90.00
_cell.angle_beta   90.00
_cell.angle_gamma   90.00
#
_symmetry.space_group_name_H-M   'P 1'
#
loop_
_entity.id
_entity.type
_entity.pdbx_description
1 polymer ?
#
loop_
_entity_poly.entity_id
_entity_poly.type
_entity_poly.pdbx_seq_one_letter_code
_entity_poly.pdbx_strand_id
1 'polypeptide(L)'
;MLNKQSLPEINRLSIVSAAIMLAFALTQIVSFPAQRISFTIFGILIAILVDFSTITTIFTAILAAAGMDWLIQSHPEKEKDTSFLSYSRHWVVPILTTFVIGVVLNSFAGGAYWWVIYGLGSVLLVAVFIAEYNVVPPDENKLPLAVVGLTGLSFALYFLLSVAVFSSNLRLFIRLPLLGIGALMAISRSLQLRLGRWLPLWALINSLALSQIVVGFHYLPLSPIQSGLILVGTAYSLTSLVTGIKESRKKWGLWGEPAAMLILMIFVSLIWR
;
A
#
# COMPACT_ATOMS: atom_id res chain seq x y z
N MET A 1 12.40 27.39 -15.80
CA MET A 1 13.05 26.29 -16.53
C MET A 1 12.95 25.04 -15.67
N LEU A 2 12.02 24.14 -15.96
CA LEU A 2 11.86 22.88 -15.24
C LEU A 2 13.05 21.99 -15.58
N ASN A 3 13.91 21.74 -14.60
CA ASN A 3 15.12 20.95 -14.78
C ASN A 3 14.73 19.52 -15.19
N LYS A 4 15.28 19.03 -16.31
CA LYS A 4 14.97 17.75 -16.99
C LYS A 4 15.35 16.51 -16.16
N GLN A 5 15.69 16.68 -14.89
CA GLN A 5 16.27 15.68 -13.98
C GLN A 5 15.25 15.09 -12.97
N SER A 6 14.01 15.58 -12.95
CA SER A 6 12.97 15.19 -11.97
C SER A 6 11.86 14.29 -12.52
N LEU A 7 12.05 13.70 -13.70
CA LEU A 7 11.09 12.78 -14.31
C LEU A 7 11.82 11.54 -14.81
N PRO A 8 11.24 10.34 -14.62
CA PRO A 8 11.81 9.12 -15.19
C PRO A 8 11.78 9.15 -16.72
N GLU A 9 12.63 8.32 -17.34
CA GLU A 9 12.58 8.10 -18.79
C GLU A 9 11.18 7.67 -19.21
N ILE A 10 10.52 8.49 -20.02
CA ILE A 10 9.12 8.31 -20.45
C ILE A 10 8.89 6.94 -21.08
N ASN A 11 9.86 6.44 -21.85
CA ASN A 11 9.77 5.13 -22.49
C ASN A 11 9.68 4.00 -21.45
N ARG A 12 10.54 4.00 -20.44
CA ARG A 12 10.53 2.97 -19.38
C ARG A 12 9.25 3.05 -18.56
N LEU A 13 8.87 4.26 -18.16
CA LEU A 13 7.65 4.51 -17.37
C LEU A 13 6.40 4.02 -18.12
N SER A 14 6.32 4.32 -19.43
CA SER A 14 5.20 3.92 -20.27
C SER A 14 5.14 2.42 -20.45
N ILE A 15 6.28 1.76 -20.71
CA ILE A 15 6.34 0.30 -20.88
C ILE A 15 5.89 -0.42 -19.60
N VAL A 16 6.43 -0.04 -18.44
CA VAL A 16 6.10 -0.67 -17.15
C VAL A 16 4.62 -0.47 -16.82
N SER A 17 4.14 0.77 -16.92
CA SER A 17 2.74 1.10 -16.58
C SER A 17 1.78 0.42 -17.55
N ALA A 18 2.06 0.44 -18.86
CA ALA A 18 1.21 -0.22 -19.85
C ALA A 18 1.18 -1.74 -19.66
N ALA A 19 2.30 -2.39 -19.34
CA ALA A 19 2.34 -3.82 -19.08
C ALA A 19 1.49 -4.21 -17.85
N ILE A 20 1.59 -3.45 -16.77
CA ILE A 20 0.79 -3.67 -15.55
C ILE A 20 -0.70 -3.45 -15.84
N MET A 21 -1.05 -2.33 -16.47
CA MET A 21 -2.46 -2.02 -16.78
C MET A 21 -3.05 -3.01 -17.78
N LEU A 22 -2.28 -3.44 -18.79
CA LEU A 22 -2.72 -4.48 -19.72
C LEU A 22 -3.01 -5.80 -18.98
N ALA A 23 -2.16 -6.19 -18.03
CA ALA A 23 -2.42 -7.38 -17.22
C ALA A 23 -3.74 -7.26 -16.46
N PHE A 24 -4.05 -6.10 -15.87
CA PHE A 24 -5.36 -5.86 -15.25
C PHE A 24 -6.51 -5.88 -16.27
N ALA A 25 -6.34 -5.32 -17.47
CA ALA A 25 -7.35 -5.35 -18.51
C ALA A 25 -7.70 -6.77 -18.96
N LEU A 26 -6.70 -7.65 -19.03
CA LEU A 26 -6.91 -9.06 -19.36
C LEU A 26 -7.84 -9.78 -18.37
N THR A 27 -7.98 -9.29 -17.14
CA THR A 27 -8.92 -9.89 -16.16
C THR A 27 -10.38 -9.78 -16.55
N GLN A 28 -10.75 -8.83 -17.43
CA GLN A 28 -12.11 -8.74 -17.97
C GLN A 28 -12.37 -9.73 -19.11
N ILE A 29 -11.32 -10.18 -19.79
CA ILE A 29 -11.43 -11.01 -21.00
C ILE A 29 -11.21 -12.48 -20.65
N VAL A 30 -10.27 -12.75 -19.74
CA VAL A 30 -9.83 -14.10 -19.38
C VAL A 30 -10.47 -14.50 -18.05
N SER A 31 -11.36 -15.48 -18.11
CA SER A 31 -11.94 -16.13 -16.93
C SER A 31 -11.47 -17.58 -16.87
N PHE A 32 -10.61 -17.91 -15.90
CA PHE A 32 -10.33 -19.31 -15.57
C PHE A 32 -11.22 -19.77 -14.41
N PRO A 33 -11.64 -21.04 -14.39
CA PRO A 33 -12.35 -21.60 -13.24
C PRO A 33 -11.53 -21.40 -11.97
N ALA A 34 -12.12 -20.79 -10.94
CA ALA A 34 -11.46 -20.58 -9.67
C ALA A 34 -11.03 -21.93 -9.08
N GLN A 35 -9.74 -22.10 -8.85
CA GLN A 35 -9.18 -23.31 -8.27
C GLN A 35 -9.20 -23.19 -6.75
N ARG A 36 -9.80 -24.17 -6.08
CA ARG A 36 -9.76 -24.26 -4.62
C ARG A 36 -8.49 -24.99 -4.21
N ILE A 37 -7.56 -24.24 -3.64
CA ILE A 37 -6.37 -24.81 -3.00
C ILE A 37 -6.71 -24.97 -1.51
N SER A 38 -6.76 -26.21 -1.04
CA SER A 38 -7.01 -26.51 0.37
C SER A 38 -5.84 -27.24 1.00
N PHE A 39 -5.40 -26.77 2.16
CA PHE A 39 -4.36 -27.40 2.96
C PHE A 39 -4.74 -27.35 4.44
N THR A 40 -4.25 -28.32 5.20
CA THR A 40 -4.47 -28.40 6.65
C THR A 40 -3.21 -28.00 7.37
N ILE A 41 -3.27 -26.93 8.15
CA ILE A 41 -2.15 -26.48 9.01
C ILE A 41 -2.66 -26.45 10.45
N PHE A 42 -1.93 -27.11 11.36
CA PHE A 42 -2.30 -27.23 12.78
C PHE A 42 -3.76 -27.69 13.00
N GLY A 43 -4.26 -28.60 12.15
CA GLY A 43 -5.64 -29.11 12.21
C GLY A 43 -6.71 -28.16 11.66
N ILE A 44 -6.34 -26.96 11.19
CA ILE A 44 -7.25 -26.00 10.57
C ILE A 44 -7.22 -26.19 9.04
N LEU A 45 -8.39 -26.43 8.45
CA LEU A 45 -8.56 -26.49 6.99
C LEU A 45 -8.59 -25.07 6.40
N ILE A 46 -7.52 -24.69 5.73
CA ILE A 46 -7.40 -23.42 5.01
C ILE A 46 -7.72 -23.68 3.56
N ALA A 47 -8.81 -23.09 3.06
CA ALA A 47 -9.24 -23.17 1.67
C ALA A 47 -9.17 -21.78 1.04
N ILE A 48 -8.32 -21.63 0.03
CA ILE A 48 -8.11 -20.40 -0.72
C ILE A 48 -8.66 -20.62 -2.14
N LEU A 49 -9.42 -19.64 -2.63
CA LEU A 49 -9.86 -19.60 -4.01
C LEU A 49 -8.84 -18.80 -4.81
N VAL A 50 -8.13 -19.48 -5.71
CA VAL A 50 -7.18 -18.84 -6.61
C VAL A 50 -7.83 -18.76 -7.99
N ASP A 51 -8.12 -17.54 -8.40
CA ASP A 51 -8.65 -17.21 -9.71
C ASP A 51 -7.61 -16.45 -10.55
N PHE A 52 -7.98 -16.13 -11.79
CA PHE A 52 -7.11 -15.36 -12.68
C PHE A 52 -6.79 -13.97 -12.12
N SER A 53 -7.74 -13.33 -11.42
CA SER A 53 -7.53 -12.02 -10.80
C SER A 53 -6.48 -12.05 -9.70
N THR A 54 -6.45 -13.10 -8.89
CA THR A 54 -5.47 -13.28 -7.81
C THR A 54 -4.06 -13.44 -8.40
N ILE A 55 -3.93 -14.28 -9.43
CA ILE A 55 -2.66 -14.49 -10.14
C ILE A 55 -2.17 -13.18 -10.76
N THR A 56 -3.05 -12.46 -11.46
CA THR A 56 -2.73 -11.16 -12.07
C THR A 56 -2.33 -10.12 -11.03
N THR A 57 -2.99 -10.09 -9.86
CA THR A 57 -2.64 -9.16 -8.77
C THR A 57 -1.24 -9.43 -8.22
N ILE A 58 -0.89 -10.71 -8.04
CA ILE A 58 0.46 -11.09 -7.59
C ILE A 58 1.50 -10.78 -8.68
N PHE A 59 1.19 -11.11 -9.93
CA PHE A 59 2.09 -10.87 -11.06
C PHE A 59 2.36 -9.37 -11.28
N THR A 60 1.33 -8.54 -11.22
CA THR A 60 1.45 -7.08 -11.35
C THR A 60 2.22 -6.45 -10.19
N ALA A 61 2.09 -6.99 -8.96
CA ALA A 61 2.94 -6.59 -7.84
C ALA A 61 4.43 -6.87 -8.09
N ILE A 62 4.76 -8.04 -8.64
CA ILE A 62 6.15 -8.38 -9.02
C ILE A 62 6.63 -7.45 -10.14
N LEU A 63 5.80 -7.20 -11.16
CA LEU A 63 6.11 -6.26 -12.23
C LEU A 63 6.30 -4.83 -11.72
N ALA A 64 5.55 -4.41 -10.70
CA ALA A 64 5.72 -3.09 -10.11
C ALA A 64 7.07 -2.95 -9.40
N ALA A 65 7.50 -4.00 -8.68
CA ALA A 65 8.81 -4.05 -8.05
C ALA A 65 9.94 -4.01 -9.10
N ALA A 66 9.88 -4.91 -10.10
CA ALA A 66 10.87 -4.99 -11.17
C ALA A 66 10.90 -3.72 -12.03
N GLY A 67 9.73 -3.15 -12.31
CA GLY A 67 9.57 -1.91 -13.06
C GLY A 67 10.13 -0.70 -12.32
N MET A 68 9.90 -0.61 -10.99
CA MET A 68 10.52 0.42 -10.16
C MET A 68 12.05 0.29 -10.16
N ASP A 69 12.58 -0.92 -10.02
CA ASP A 69 14.03 -1.15 -10.10
C ASP A 69 14.60 -0.73 -11.47
N TRP A 70 13.93 -1.11 -12.56
CA TRP A 70 14.34 -0.75 -13.92
C TRP A 70 14.29 0.77 -14.18
N LEU A 71 13.34 1.47 -13.55
CA LEU A 71 13.26 2.93 -13.55
C LEU A 71 14.43 3.54 -12.77
N ILE A 72 14.70 3.09 -11.55
CA ILE A 72 15.81 3.57 -10.71
C ILE A 72 17.16 3.36 -11.39
N GLN A 73 17.34 2.27 -12.13
CA GLN A 73 18.58 2.02 -12.89
C GLN A 73 18.90 3.12 -13.91
N SER A 74 17.90 3.86 -14.39
CA SER A 74 18.09 5.01 -15.30
C SER A 74 18.35 6.33 -14.57
N HIS A 75 18.39 6.34 -13.23
CA HIS A 75 18.51 7.56 -12.46
C HIS A 75 19.95 8.13 -12.51
N PRO A 76 20.12 9.43 -12.86
CA PRO A 76 21.45 10.03 -13.04
C PRO A 76 22.27 10.11 -11.73
N GLU A 77 21.58 10.22 -10.60
CA GLU A 77 22.18 10.35 -9.26
C GLU A 77 22.25 9.01 -8.52
N LYS A 78 22.10 7.88 -9.24
CA LYS A 78 22.23 6.55 -8.64
C LYS A 78 23.66 6.36 -8.11
N GLU A 79 23.79 6.07 -6.82
CA GLU A 79 25.08 5.68 -6.23
C GLU A 79 25.57 4.38 -6.90
N LYS A 80 26.71 4.48 -7.60
CA LYS A 80 27.27 3.41 -8.44
C LYS A 80 27.64 2.12 -7.69
N ASP A 81 27.70 2.14 -6.37
CA ASP A 81 28.25 1.04 -5.55
C ASP A 81 27.24 0.44 -4.56
N THR A 82 25.94 0.70 -4.76
CA THR A 82 24.89 0.22 -3.87
C THR A 82 24.23 -1.05 -4.39
N SER A 83 24.27 -2.10 -3.54
CA SER A 83 23.64 -3.40 -3.80
C SER A 83 22.13 -3.28 -4.08
N PHE A 84 21.59 -4.19 -4.91
CA PHE A 84 20.15 -4.38 -5.20
C PHE A 84 19.25 -4.30 -3.95
N LEU A 85 19.72 -4.81 -2.80
CA LEU A 85 18.98 -4.79 -1.54
C LEU A 85 18.79 -3.38 -0.95
N SER A 86 19.66 -2.41 -1.28
CA SER A 86 19.55 -1.04 -0.77
C SER A 86 18.30 -0.32 -1.33
N TYR A 87 17.95 -0.59 -2.59
CA TYR A 87 16.80 0.02 -3.27
C TYR A 87 15.46 -0.69 -3.04
N SER A 88 15.46 -1.83 -2.36
CA SER A 88 14.24 -2.60 -2.02
C SER A 88 13.15 -1.76 -1.34
N ARG A 89 13.55 -0.68 -0.67
CA ARG A 89 12.69 0.27 0.02
C ARG A 89 11.73 1.04 -0.92
N HIS A 90 12.13 1.27 -2.17
CA HIS A 90 11.33 1.99 -3.15
C HIS A 90 10.27 1.10 -3.82
N TRP A 91 10.33 -0.22 -3.65
CA TRP A 91 9.34 -1.14 -4.23
C TRP A 91 8.04 -1.19 -3.43
N VAL A 92 8.07 -0.77 -2.15
CA VAL A 92 6.95 -0.94 -1.22
C VAL A 92 5.67 -0.25 -1.72
N VAL A 93 5.74 1.02 -2.14
CA VAL A 93 4.55 1.77 -2.57
C VAL A 93 4.03 1.31 -3.94
N PRO A 94 4.86 1.08 -4.97
CA PRO A 94 4.40 0.53 -6.24
C PRO A 94 3.74 -0.85 -6.07
N ILE A 95 4.34 -1.75 -5.28
CA ILE A 95 3.77 -3.07 -4.96
C ILE A 95 2.40 -2.90 -4.29
N LEU A 96 2.32 -2.07 -3.24
CA LEU A 96 1.06 -1.82 -2.53
C LEU A 96 0.01 -1.24 -3.46
N THR A 97 0.40 -0.35 -4.38
CA THR A 97 -0.51 0.30 -5.34
C THR A 97 -1.13 -0.72 -6.27
N THR A 98 -0.32 -1.55 -6.95
CA THR A 98 -0.86 -2.58 -7.84
C THR A 98 -1.67 -3.62 -7.08
N PHE A 99 -1.27 -3.93 -5.85
CA PHE A 99 -2.02 -4.83 -5.00
C PHE A 99 -3.42 -4.31 -4.68
N VAL A 100 -3.51 -3.03 -4.27
CA VAL A 100 -4.78 -2.34 -4.01
C VAL A 100 -5.63 -2.26 -5.28
N ILE A 101 -5.04 -1.89 -6.41
CA ILE A 101 -5.74 -1.84 -7.70
C ILE A 101 -6.33 -3.21 -8.04
N GLY A 102 -5.55 -4.29 -7.90
CA GLY A 102 -6.02 -5.65 -8.18
C GLY A 102 -7.19 -6.07 -7.28
N VAL A 103 -7.10 -5.82 -5.97
CA VAL A 103 -8.18 -6.12 -5.02
C VAL A 103 -9.43 -5.30 -5.32
N VAL A 104 -9.30 -3.99 -5.56
CA VAL A 104 -10.45 -3.11 -5.84
C VAL A 104 -11.09 -3.46 -7.19
N LEU A 105 -10.30 -3.69 -8.25
CA LEU A 105 -10.84 -4.10 -9.55
C LEU A 105 -11.60 -5.44 -9.48
N ASN A 106 -11.14 -6.38 -8.64
CA ASN A 106 -11.85 -7.64 -8.42
C ASN A 106 -13.22 -7.41 -7.76
N SER A 107 -13.31 -6.51 -6.77
CA SER A 107 -14.58 -6.19 -6.11
C SER A 107 -15.63 -5.58 -7.04
N PHE A 108 -15.23 -4.95 -8.15
CA PHE A 108 -16.11 -4.32 -9.14
C PHE A 108 -16.11 -5.04 -10.50
N ALA A 109 -15.64 -6.28 -10.56
CA ALA A 109 -15.57 -7.04 -11.81
C ALA A 109 -16.96 -7.17 -12.49
N GLY A 110 -17.03 -6.94 -13.80
CA GLY A 110 -18.25 -7.08 -14.60
C GLY A 110 -19.20 -5.86 -14.55
N GLY A 111 -18.88 -4.81 -13.80
CA GLY A 111 -19.67 -3.57 -13.73
C GLY A 111 -19.11 -2.42 -14.56
N ALA A 112 -19.95 -1.43 -14.89
CA ALA A 112 -19.51 -0.21 -15.60
C ALA A 112 -18.49 0.61 -14.80
N TYR A 113 -18.58 0.59 -13.47
CA TYR A 113 -17.64 1.26 -12.57
C TYR A 113 -16.21 0.71 -12.66
N TRP A 114 -16.04 -0.51 -13.18
CA TRP A 114 -14.72 -1.11 -13.37
C TRP A 114 -13.82 -0.25 -14.25
N TRP A 115 -14.35 0.33 -15.34
CA TRP A 115 -13.59 1.19 -16.25
C TRP A 115 -13.11 2.48 -15.59
N VAL A 116 -13.95 3.06 -14.72
CA VAL A 116 -13.60 4.27 -13.96
C VAL A 116 -12.46 3.95 -13.00
N ILE A 117 -12.55 2.85 -12.26
CA ILE A 117 -11.53 2.41 -11.31
C ILE A 117 -10.23 2.04 -12.04
N TYR A 118 -10.33 1.39 -13.21
CA TYR A 118 -9.17 1.05 -14.05
C TYR A 118 -8.44 2.32 -14.52
N GLY A 119 -9.18 3.31 -15.02
CA GLY A 119 -8.62 4.60 -15.44
C GLY A 119 -7.97 5.36 -14.29
N LEU A 120 -8.66 5.48 -13.14
CA LEU A 120 -8.12 6.13 -11.95
C LEU A 120 -6.91 5.38 -11.38
N GLY A 121 -6.94 4.05 -11.38
CA GLY A 121 -5.84 3.19 -10.96
C GLY A 121 -4.59 3.36 -11.83
N SER A 122 -4.77 3.52 -13.14
CA SER A 122 -3.66 3.83 -14.07
C SER A 122 -2.99 5.16 -13.74
N VAL A 123 -3.78 6.22 -13.58
CA VAL A 123 -3.27 7.55 -13.20
C VAL A 123 -2.55 7.49 -11.86
N LEU A 124 -3.14 6.80 -10.88
CA LEU A 124 -2.55 6.60 -9.57
C LEU A 124 -1.20 5.88 -9.66
N LEU A 125 -1.12 4.77 -10.40
CA LEU A 125 0.10 3.98 -10.58
C LEU A 125 1.22 4.80 -11.22
N VAL A 126 0.93 5.55 -12.27
CA VAL A 126 1.91 6.44 -12.93
C VAL A 126 2.39 7.52 -11.95
N ALA A 127 1.48 8.14 -11.21
CA ALA A 127 1.82 9.13 -10.19
C ALA A 127 2.72 8.54 -9.09
N VAL A 128 2.45 7.29 -8.66
CA VAL A 128 3.28 6.58 -7.68
C VAL A 128 4.70 6.37 -8.20
N PHE A 129 4.86 5.88 -9.44
CA PHE A 129 6.20 5.66 -10.01
C PHE A 129 6.99 6.96 -10.13
N ILE A 130 6.36 8.05 -10.57
CA ILE A 130 7.01 9.36 -10.66
C ILE A 130 7.40 9.86 -9.25
N ALA A 131 6.48 9.75 -8.29
CA ALA A 131 6.72 10.23 -6.95
C ALA A 131 7.81 9.42 -6.22
N GLU A 132 7.86 8.10 -6.41
CA GLU A 132 8.95 7.27 -5.89
C GLU A 132 10.29 7.57 -6.55
N TYR A 133 10.31 7.75 -7.88
CA TYR A 133 11.54 8.10 -8.61
C TYR A 133 12.15 9.41 -8.12
N ASN A 134 11.31 10.37 -7.73
CA ASN A 134 11.76 11.68 -7.24
C ASN A 134 12.26 11.67 -5.80
N VAL A 135 12.07 10.58 -5.05
CA VAL A 135 12.56 10.41 -3.67
C VAL A 135 13.86 9.60 -3.64
N VAL A 136 14.40 9.22 -4.80
CA VAL A 136 15.68 8.49 -4.93
C VAL A 136 16.92 9.33 -4.59
N PRO A 137 17.04 10.62 -5.00
CA PRO A 137 18.20 11.45 -4.68
C PRO A 137 18.55 11.49 -3.18
N PRO A 138 19.81 11.28 -2.79
CA PRO A 138 20.24 11.35 -1.39
C PRO A 138 20.43 12.78 -0.85
N ASP A 139 20.30 13.82 -1.69
CA ASP A 139 20.64 15.20 -1.32
C ASP A 139 19.64 15.89 -0.36
N GLU A 140 20.15 16.89 0.36
CA GLU A 140 19.49 17.67 1.42
C GLU A 140 18.17 18.36 1.01
N ASN A 141 17.84 18.36 -0.29
CA ASN A 141 16.58 18.86 -0.86
C ASN A 141 15.60 17.73 -1.22
N LYS A 142 15.32 16.82 -0.29
CA LYS A 142 14.12 15.97 -0.41
C LYS A 142 12.94 16.88 -0.69
N LEU A 143 12.28 16.75 -1.85
CA LEU A 143 11.07 17.53 -2.12
C LEU A 143 10.07 17.25 -0.98
N PRO A 144 9.78 18.24 -0.10
CA PRO A 144 8.93 17.98 1.07
C PRO A 144 7.54 17.50 0.64
N LEU A 145 7.10 17.97 -0.52
CA LEU A 145 5.86 17.56 -1.17
C LEU A 145 5.84 16.07 -1.53
N ALA A 146 6.94 15.50 -2.00
CA ALA A 146 7.00 14.08 -2.37
C ALA A 146 6.97 13.18 -1.11
N VAL A 147 7.67 13.57 -0.04
CA VAL A 147 7.70 12.84 1.24
C VAL A 147 6.32 12.85 1.91
N VAL A 148 5.67 14.01 1.99
CA VAL A 148 4.32 14.16 2.54
C VAL A 148 3.30 13.44 1.65
N GLY A 149 3.41 13.61 0.33
CA GLY A 149 2.56 12.98 -0.67
C GLY A 149 2.60 11.45 -0.58
N LEU A 150 3.78 10.83 -0.59
CA LEU A 150 3.93 9.38 -0.45
C LEU A 150 3.44 8.85 0.90
N THR A 151 3.62 9.62 1.97
CA THR A 151 3.11 9.24 3.29
C THR A 151 1.59 9.21 3.29
N GLY A 152 0.95 10.27 2.80
CA GLY A 152 -0.50 10.34 2.65
C GLY A 152 -1.03 9.25 1.73
N LEU A 153 -0.37 9.04 0.58
CA LEU A 153 -0.70 8.02 -0.39
C LEU A 153 -0.60 6.60 0.19
N SER A 154 0.42 6.30 1.01
CA SER A 154 0.56 4.99 1.65
C SER A 154 -0.62 4.67 2.57
N PHE A 155 -1.08 5.65 3.35
CA PHE A 155 -2.26 5.49 4.21
C PHE A 155 -3.57 5.50 3.41
N ALA A 156 -3.66 6.26 2.31
CA ALA A 156 -4.82 6.24 1.41
C ALA A 156 -4.96 4.88 0.70
N LEU A 157 -3.85 4.29 0.23
CA LEU A 157 -3.83 2.95 -0.34
C LEU A 157 -4.25 1.91 0.71
N TYR A 158 -3.73 2.02 1.94
CA TYR A 158 -4.16 1.15 3.03
C TYR A 158 -5.64 1.30 3.38
N PHE A 159 -6.17 2.53 3.34
CA PHE A 159 -7.60 2.80 3.51
C PHE A 159 -8.44 2.09 2.43
N LEU A 160 -8.09 2.28 1.15
CA LEU A 160 -8.78 1.65 0.03
C LEU A 160 -8.75 0.12 0.13
N LEU A 161 -7.60 -0.45 0.45
CA LEU A 161 -7.47 -1.89 0.70
C LEU A 161 -8.39 -2.33 1.83
N SER A 162 -8.40 -1.61 2.94
CA SER A 162 -9.24 -1.93 4.09
C SER A 162 -10.71 -1.94 3.72
N VAL A 163 -11.21 -0.87 3.10
CA VAL A 163 -12.60 -0.79 2.63
C VAL A 163 -12.95 -1.92 1.67
N ALA A 164 -12.09 -2.22 0.68
CA ALA A 164 -12.34 -3.29 -0.28
C ALA A 164 -12.41 -4.67 0.39
N VAL A 165 -11.51 -4.95 1.32
CA VAL A 165 -11.43 -6.24 2.03
C VAL A 165 -12.58 -6.42 3.03
N PHE A 166 -13.03 -5.35 3.69
CA PHE A 166 -14.22 -5.41 4.57
C PHE A 166 -15.52 -5.47 3.77
N SER A 167 -15.57 -4.85 2.59
CA SER A 167 -16.72 -4.98 1.66
C SER A 167 -16.79 -6.37 1.04
N SER A 168 -15.66 -7.08 0.99
CA SER A 168 -15.58 -8.45 0.51
C SER A 168 -15.96 -9.44 1.62
N ASN A 169 -16.75 -10.47 1.27
CA ASN A 169 -17.15 -11.53 2.19
C ASN A 169 -16.02 -12.58 2.39
N LEU A 170 -14.85 -12.10 2.81
CA LEU A 170 -13.65 -12.91 3.04
C LEU A 170 -13.64 -13.47 4.46
N ARG A 171 -13.19 -14.72 4.57
CA ARG A 171 -12.95 -15.36 5.87
C ARG A 171 -11.82 -14.66 6.62
N LEU A 172 -11.88 -14.66 7.95
CA LEU A 172 -10.90 -14.00 8.82
C LEU A 172 -9.45 -14.38 8.48
N PHE A 173 -9.17 -15.66 8.21
CA PHE A 173 -7.81 -16.13 7.89
C PHE A 173 -7.27 -15.62 6.54
N ILE A 174 -8.11 -15.11 5.64
CA ILE A 174 -7.69 -14.43 4.40
C ILE A 174 -7.62 -12.92 4.65
N ARG A 175 -8.63 -12.36 5.33
CA ARG A 175 -8.71 -10.93 5.66
C ARG A 175 -7.51 -10.46 6.48
N LEU A 176 -7.10 -11.22 7.48
CA LEU A 176 -6.03 -10.86 8.41
C LEU A 176 -4.67 -10.71 7.74
N PRO A 177 -4.12 -11.68 6.98
CA PRO A 177 -2.85 -11.49 6.29
C PRO A 177 -2.92 -10.39 5.24
N LEU A 178 -4.07 -10.20 4.59
CA LEU A 178 -4.26 -9.18 3.56
C LEU A 178 -4.10 -7.76 4.13
N LEU A 179 -4.79 -7.49 5.25
CA LEU A 179 -4.69 -6.22 5.95
C LEU A 179 -3.40 -6.07 6.75
N GLY A 180 -2.84 -7.16 7.27
CA GLY A 180 -1.56 -7.16 7.97
C GLY A 180 -0.40 -6.80 7.05
N ILE A 181 -0.32 -7.41 5.86
CA ILE A 181 0.71 -7.10 4.85
C ILE A 181 0.53 -5.67 4.33
N GLY A 182 -0.71 -5.26 4.02
CA GLY A 182 -0.99 -3.88 3.61
C GLY A 182 -0.56 -2.85 4.67
N ALA A 183 -0.82 -3.13 5.95
CA ALA A 183 -0.40 -2.28 7.05
C ALA A 183 1.13 -2.25 7.20
N LEU A 184 1.78 -3.42 7.09
CA LEU A 184 3.24 -3.53 7.12
C LEU A 184 3.88 -2.66 6.05
N MET A 185 3.38 -2.73 4.80
CA MET A 185 3.87 -1.92 3.69
C MET A 185 3.69 -0.43 3.97
N ALA A 186 2.47 0.01 4.31
CA ALA A 186 2.17 1.42 4.54
C ALA A 186 2.98 2.01 5.73
N ILE A 187 3.05 1.28 6.85
CA ILE A 187 3.78 1.72 8.04
C ILE A 187 5.29 1.72 7.78
N SER A 188 5.82 0.69 7.12
CA SER A 188 7.27 0.61 6.83
C SER A 188 7.74 1.78 5.98
N ARG A 189 6.94 2.16 4.96
CA ARG A 189 7.26 3.30 4.11
C ARG A 189 7.16 4.61 4.87
N SER A 190 6.09 4.81 5.63
CA SER A 190 5.91 6.04 6.40
C SER A 190 7.03 6.25 7.42
N LEU A 191 7.46 5.20 8.13
CA LEU A 191 8.60 5.26 9.05
C LEU A 191 9.91 5.60 8.34
N GLN A 192 10.15 5.00 7.17
CA GLN A 192 11.35 5.28 6.38
C GLN A 192 11.41 6.73 5.92
N LEU A 193 10.29 7.25 5.41
CA LEU A 193 10.17 8.61 4.90
C LEU A 193 10.35 9.66 6.00
N ARG A 194 9.76 9.42 7.18
CA ARG A 194 9.81 10.36 8.32
C ARG A 194 11.17 10.35 9.04
N LEU A 195 11.74 9.17 9.27
CA LEU A 195 12.95 9.04 10.09
C LEU A 195 14.25 8.96 9.25
N GLY A 196 14.13 8.90 7.92
CA GLY A 196 15.27 8.74 7.00
C GLY A 196 15.94 7.35 7.07
N ARG A 197 15.51 6.47 7.97
CA ARG A 197 16.05 5.13 8.20
C ARG A 197 14.95 4.09 8.11
N TRP A 198 15.27 2.93 7.56
CA TRP A 198 14.32 1.83 7.48
C TRP A 198 14.27 1.08 8.81
N LEU A 199 13.08 0.98 9.41
CA LEU A 199 12.85 0.34 10.71
C LEU A 199 11.84 -0.81 10.56
N PRO A 200 12.21 -1.90 9.85
CA PRO A 200 11.27 -2.98 9.51
C PRO A 200 10.69 -3.67 10.74
N LEU A 201 11.47 -3.78 11.84
CA LEU A 201 10.99 -4.40 13.08
C LEU A 201 9.83 -3.62 13.71
N TRP A 202 9.90 -2.28 13.73
CA TRP A 202 8.81 -1.44 14.26
C TRP A 202 7.57 -1.48 13.35
N ALA A 203 7.77 -1.54 12.04
CA ALA A 203 6.68 -1.72 11.10
C ALA A 203 5.98 -3.08 11.30
N LEU A 204 6.75 -4.15 11.52
CA LEU A 204 6.23 -5.47 11.82
C LEU A 204 5.41 -5.49 13.11
N ILE A 205 5.96 -4.96 14.21
CA ILE A 205 5.24 -4.89 15.50
C ILE A 205 3.93 -4.13 15.35
N ASN A 206 3.95 -2.96 14.70
CA ASN A 206 2.73 -2.17 14.51
C ASN A 206 1.72 -2.88 13.60
N SER A 207 2.16 -3.55 12.53
CA SER A 207 1.26 -4.31 11.65
C SER A 207 0.61 -5.51 12.35
N LEU A 208 1.34 -6.18 13.25
CA LEU A 208 0.81 -7.27 14.06
C LEU A 208 -0.20 -6.76 15.08
N ALA A 209 0.11 -5.65 15.76
CA ALA A 209 -0.84 -4.98 16.66
C ALA A 209 -2.13 -4.57 15.91
N LEU A 210 -1.99 -3.99 14.72
CA LEU A 210 -3.14 -3.62 13.89
C LEU A 210 -3.94 -4.85 13.42
N SER A 211 -3.27 -5.96 13.11
CA SER A 211 -3.91 -7.23 12.75
C SER A 211 -4.77 -7.80 13.89
N GLN A 212 -4.37 -7.61 15.16
CA GLN A 212 -5.21 -7.98 16.30
C GLN A 212 -6.49 -7.14 16.37
N ILE A 213 -6.42 -5.85 16.03
CA ILE A 213 -7.60 -4.98 15.97
C ILE A 213 -8.54 -5.41 14.84
N VAL A 214 -7.99 -5.84 13.70
CA VAL A 214 -8.76 -6.41 12.58
C VAL A 214 -9.57 -7.63 13.04
N VAL A 215 -9.03 -8.48 13.92
CA VAL A 215 -9.78 -9.61 14.50
C VAL A 215 -11.02 -9.10 15.23
N GLY A 216 -10.89 -8.07 16.07
CA GLY A 216 -12.03 -7.45 16.75
C GLY A 216 -13.05 -6.88 15.76
N PHE A 217 -12.60 -6.16 14.75
CA PHE A 217 -13.50 -5.54 13.74
C PHE A 217 -14.21 -6.56 12.86
N HIS A 218 -13.70 -7.79 12.75
CA HIS A 218 -14.39 -8.85 12.03
C HIS A 218 -15.72 -9.25 12.69
N TYR A 219 -15.83 -9.12 14.01
CA TYR A 219 -17.03 -9.50 14.77
C TYR A 219 -17.93 -8.31 15.12
N LEU A 220 -17.45 -7.08 14.96
CA LEU A 220 -18.24 -5.88 15.22
C LEU A 220 -19.05 -5.49 13.98
N PRO A 221 -20.31 -5.05 14.14
CA PRO A 221 -21.17 -4.63 13.03
C PRO A 221 -20.81 -3.21 12.57
N LEU A 222 -19.58 -3.03 12.10
CA LEU A 222 -19.08 -1.78 11.53
C LEU A 222 -19.24 -1.78 10.02
N SER A 223 -19.56 -0.61 9.44
CA SER A 223 -19.54 -0.48 7.99
C SER A 223 -18.10 -0.64 7.45
N PRO A 224 -17.91 -1.06 6.18
CA PRO A 224 -16.56 -1.19 5.61
C PRO A 224 -15.77 0.13 5.64
N ILE A 225 -16.45 1.26 5.42
CA ILE A 225 -15.87 2.60 5.48
C ILE A 225 -15.42 2.93 6.91
N GLN A 226 -16.26 2.64 7.91
CA GLN A 226 -15.90 2.83 9.33
C GLN A 226 -14.68 2.01 9.72
N SER A 227 -14.68 0.72 9.38
CA SER A 227 -13.56 -0.18 9.66
C SER A 227 -12.28 0.33 9.01
N GLY A 228 -12.36 0.79 7.76
CA GLY A 228 -11.25 1.40 7.03
C GLY A 228 -10.71 2.66 7.70
N LEU A 229 -11.57 3.61 8.05
CA LEU A 229 -11.17 4.88 8.68
C LEU A 229 -10.49 4.66 10.03
N ILE A 230 -11.08 3.83 10.89
CA ILE A 230 -10.54 3.56 12.22
C ILE A 230 -9.21 2.81 12.11
N LEU A 231 -9.07 1.84 11.19
CA LEU A 231 -7.80 1.13 10.98
C LEU A 231 -6.69 2.05 10.48
N VAL A 232 -6.99 2.95 9.55
CA VAL A 232 -6.00 3.92 9.05
C VAL A 232 -5.61 4.92 10.11
N GLY A 233 -6.59 5.44 10.87
CA GLY A 233 -6.32 6.30 12.02
C GLY A 233 -5.42 5.62 13.04
N THR A 234 -5.67 4.34 13.32
CA THR A 234 -4.83 3.54 14.23
C THR A 234 -3.43 3.30 13.67
N ALA A 235 -3.32 2.93 12.39
CA ALA A 235 -2.04 2.72 11.72
C ALA A 235 -1.18 4.00 11.70
N TYR A 236 -1.79 5.14 11.40
CA TYR A 236 -1.13 6.45 11.45
C TYR A 236 -0.67 6.77 12.88
N SER A 237 -1.55 6.56 13.87
CA SER A 237 -1.25 6.85 15.27
C SER A 237 -0.10 6.02 15.81
N LEU A 238 -0.07 4.71 15.52
CA LEU A 238 1.04 3.83 15.86
C LEU A 238 2.34 4.25 15.17
N THR A 239 2.26 4.68 13.91
CA THR A 239 3.42 5.20 13.17
C THR A 239 3.95 6.47 13.82
N SER A 240 3.08 7.43 14.12
CA SER A 240 3.43 8.69 14.76
C SER A 240 4.03 8.48 16.17
N LEU A 241 3.48 7.55 16.96
CA LEU A 241 4.05 7.16 18.26
C LEU A 241 5.49 6.65 18.12
N VAL A 242 5.74 5.73 17.18
CA VAL A 242 7.10 5.22 16.94
C VAL A 242 8.05 6.35 16.52
N THR A 243 7.60 7.28 15.67
CA THR A 243 8.42 8.44 15.30
C THR A 243 8.73 9.32 16.51
N GLY A 244 7.73 9.62 17.36
CA GLY A 244 7.93 10.41 18.56
C GLY A 244 8.88 9.76 19.58
N ILE A 245 8.80 8.44 19.77
CA ILE A 245 9.74 7.67 20.60
C ILE A 245 11.15 7.77 20.04
N LYS A 246 11.31 7.59 18.72
CA LYS A 246 12.63 7.61 18.06
C LYS A 246 13.27 8.99 18.02
N GLU A 247 12.48 10.05 18.05
CA GLU A 247 12.93 11.43 18.11
C GLU A 247 13.01 11.97 19.55
N SER A 248 12.78 11.13 20.56
CA SER A 248 12.82 11.51 21.99
C SER A 248 11.91 12.67 22.35
N ARG A 249 10.77 12.82 21.65
CA ARG A 249 9.79 13.88 21.92
C ARG A 249 9.16 13.66 23.29
N LYS A 250 8.94 14.74 24.06
CA LYS A 250 8.38 14.67 25.43
C LYS A 250 6.92 15.15 25.48
N LYS A 251 6.13 14.54 26.38
CA LYS A 251 4.76 14.93 26.76
C LYS A 251 3.83 15.12 25.54
N TRP A 252 3.37 16.34 25.29
CA TRP A 252 2.43 16.67 24.21
C TRP A 252 2.99 16.41 22.81
N GLY A 253 4.32 16.53 22.63
CA GLY A 253 4.95 16.22 21.34
C GLY A 253 4.99 14.72 21.00
N LEU A 254 4.76 13.85 21.99
CA LEU A 254 4.68 12.40 21.80
C LEU A 254 3.25 11.93 21.54
N TRP A 255 2.29 12.42 22.33
CA TRP A 255 0.91 11.92 22.31
C TRP A 255 -0.07 12.77 21.51
N GLY A 256 0.24 14.06 21.28
CA GLY A 256 -0.70 15.00 20.66
C GLY A 256 -1.08 14.61 19.24
N GLU A 257 -0.09 14.43 18.35
CA GLU A 257 -0.34 14.05 16.95
C GLU A 257 -1.05 12.69 16.82
N PRO A 258 -0.60 11.59 17.49
CA PRO A 258 -1.31 10.32 17.45
C PRO A 258 -2.74 10.40 17.97
N ALA A 259 -2.95 10.99 19.15
CA ALA A 259 -4.27 11.03 19.77
C ALA A 259 -5.25 11.88 18.94
N ALA A 260 -4.80 13.03 18.44
CA ALA A 260 -5.65 13.90 17.62
C ALA A 260 -6.10 13.20 16.33
N MET A 261 -5.20 12.51 15.63
CA MET A 261 -5.55 11.80 14.39
C MET A 261 -6.45 10.59 14.63
N LEU A 262 -6.21 9.83 15.69
CA LEU A 262 -7.09 8.71 16.06
C LEU A 262 -8.50 9.19 16.37
N ILE A 263 -8.61 10.25 17.20
CA ILE A 263 -9.88 10.84 17.60
C ILE A 263 -10.60 11.39 16.36
N LEU A 264 -9.90 12.13 15.50
CA LEU A 264 -10.48 12.67 14.27
C LEU A 264 -11.02 11.58 13.35
N MET A 265 -10.27 10.49 13.13
CA MET A 265 -10.72 9.40 12.29
C MET A 265 -11.91 8.65 12.89
N ILE A 266 -11.97 8.50 14.21
CA ILE A 266 -13.15 7.95 14.89
C ILE A 266 -14.36 8.87 14.71
N PHE A 267 -14.21 10.18 14.90
CA PHE A 267 -15.30 11.14 14.69
C PHE A 267 -15.82 11.09 13.25
N VAL A 268 -14.94 11.10 12.26
CA VAL A 268 -15.33 11.00 10.84
C VAL A 268 -16.03 9.67 10.56
N SER A 269 -15.59 8.57 11.19
CA SER A 269 -16.23 7.26 11.03
C SER A 269 -17.67 7.23 11.55
N LEU A 270 -17.99 7.97 12.62
CA LEU A 270 -19.33 8.02 13.20
C LEU A 270 -20.34 8.76 12.30
N ILE A 271 -19.86 9.67 11.44
CA ILE A 271 -20.69 10.40 10.48
C ILE A 271 -21.18 9.47 9.36
N TRP A 272 -20.37 8.49 8.98
CA TRP A 272 -20.65 7.51 7.91
C TRP A 272 -21.35 6.25 8.43
N ARG A 273 -22.26 6.41 9.40
CA ARG A 273 -23.08 5.32 9.95
C ARG A 273 -24.19 4.88 9.01
#